data_AF-A0A7W0KIH9-F1
#
_entry.id   AF-A0A7W0KIH9-F1
#
_cell.length_a   1.000
_cell.length_b   1.000
_cell.length_c   1.000
_cell.angle_alpha   90.00
_cell.angle_beta   90.00
_cell.angle_gamma   90.00
#
_symmetry.space_group_name_H-M   'P 1'
#
loop_
_entity.id
_entity.type
_entity.pdbx_description
1 polymer ?
#
loop_
_entity_poly.entity_id
_entity_poly.type
_entity_poly.pdbx_seq_one_letter_code
_entity_poly.pdbx_strand_id
1 'polypeptide(L)'
;MQGTLVVHPIGWVESPLVDRAQAPLQGDEGAPDAWLVLDQAIGEGFRDLAIGTHLLVLTWLDRARRDVLTVHPRGDLSRPSTGVFLTRSPDRPNPIGLHRVSVLAIEGSRIKVSDLEALHGTPIVDVKPVLDPGKDR
;
A
#
# COMPACT_ATOMS: atom_id res chain seq x y z
N MET A 1 -3.29 23.55 -13.43
CA MET A 1 -2.56 22.64 -14.34
C MET A 1 -3.46 21.45 -14.62
N GLN A 2 -3.95 21.31 -15.86
CA GLN A 2 -4.64 20.11 -16.32
C GLN A 2 -3.61 19.29 -17.10
N GLY A 3 -3.42 18.03 -16.70
CA GLY A 3 -2.45 17.14 -17.33
C GLY A 3 -2.66 15.71 -16.86
N THR A 4 -2.42 14.76 -17.76
CA THR A 4 -2.41 13.33 -17.44
C THR A 4 -1.09 12.98 -16.79
N LEU A 5 -1.13 12.30 -15.64
CA LEU A 5 0.02 11.62 -15.07
C LEU A 5 -0.06 10.13 -15.44
N VAL A 6 1.02 9.58 -15.97
CA VAL A 6 1.17 8.14 -16.19
C VAL A 6 2.04 7.59 -15.08
N VAL A 7 1.56 6.53 -14.43
CA VAL A 7 2.28 5.81 -13.36
C VAL A 7 2.61 4.42 -13.86
N HIS A 8 3.88 4.04 -13.77
CA HIS A 8 4.36 2.71 -14.11
C HIS A 8 4.57 1.93 -12.81
N PRO A 9 3.91 0.77 -12.62
CA PRO A 9 4.17 -0.07 -11.46
C PRO A 9 5.64 -0.50 -11.42
N ILE A 10 6.20 -0.55 -10.21
CA ILE A 10 7.58 -1.01 -9.94
C ILE A 10 7.63 -2.47 -9.48
N GLY A 11 6.46 -3.11 -9.37
CA GLY A 11 6.29 -4.44 -8.81
C GLY A 11 4.84 -4.74 -8.47
N TRP A 12 4.61 -5.85 -7.78
CA TRP A 12 3.30 -6.28 -7.30
C TRP A 12 3.38 -6.92 -5.91
N VAL A 13 2.23 -6.94 -5.24
CA VAL A 13 2.07 -7.62 -3.95
C VAL A 13 1.73 -9.10 -4.18
N GLU A 14 2.47 -10.01 -3.54
CA GLU A 14 2.03 -11.40 -3.33
C GLU A 14 1.53 -11.55 -1.88
N SER A 15 0.21 -11.67 -1.72
CA SER A 15 -0.47 -11.74 -0.43
C SER A 15 -1.42 -12.94 -0.40
N PRO A 16 -1.73 -13.51 0.78
CA PRO A 16 -2.82 -14.48 0.90
C PRO A 16 -4.21 -13.81 0.75
N LEU A 17 -4.30 -12.48 0.80
CA LEU A 17 -5.55 -11.75 0.62
C LEU A 17 -5.93 -11.72 -0.86
N VAL A 18 -6.94 -12.49 -1.26
CA VAL A 18 -7.45 -12.52 -2.64
C VAL A 18 -8.84 -11.90 -2.78
N ASP A 19 -9.55 -11.72 -1.67
CA ASP A 19 -10.88 -11.12 -1.61
C ASP A 19 -10.86 -9.85 -0.75
N ARG A 20 -11.33 -8.73 -1.33
CA ARG A 20 -11.46 -7.44 -0.66
C ARG A 20 -12.37 -7.49 0.56
N ALA A 21 -13.41 -8.33 0.55
CA ALA A 21 -14.35 -8.43 1.66
C ALA A 21 -13.73 -9.11 2.91
N GLN A 22 -12.65 -9.87 2.71
CA GLN A 22 -11.94 -10.60 3.77
C GLN A 22 -10.64 -9.92 4.19
N ALA A 23 -10.17 -8.93 3.41
CA ALA A 23 -8.99 -8.14 3.75
C ALA A 23 -9.25 -7.27 5.00
N PRO A 24 -8.30 -7.21 5.94
CA PRO A 24 -8.35 -6.24 7.04
C PRO A 24 -8.49 -4.81 6.53
N LEU A 25 -9.17 -3.96 7.29
CA LEU A 25 -9.41 -2.59 6.86
C LEU A 25 -8.18 -1.71 6.99
N GLN A 26 -7.23 -2.06 7.87
CA GLN A 26 -5.95 -1.40 8.09
C GLN A 26 -4.87 -2.45 8.42
N GLY A 27 -3.60 -2.11 8.19
CA GLY A 27 -2.46 -3.01 8.47
C GLY A 27 -2.41 -3.53 9.91
N ASP A 28 -2.68 -2.68 10.90
CA ASP A 28 -2.66 -3.02 12.34
C ASP A 28 -3.88 -3.83 12.82
N GLU A 29 -4.80 -4.18 11.92
CA GLU A 29 -6.02 -4.94 12.22
C GLU A 29 -5.87 -6.43 11.84
N GLY A 30 -4.67 -6.99 12.00
CA GLY A 30 -4.37 -8.39 11.70
C GLY A 30 -4.08 -8.65 10.23
N ALA A 31 -3.54 -7.66 9.52
CA ALA A 31 -3.04 -7.87 8.16
C ALA A 31 -1.90 -8.90 8.14
N PRO A 32 -1.84 -9.77 7.12
CA PRO A 32 -0.85 -10.81 7.06
C PRO A 32 0.51 -10.26 6.65
N ASP A 33 1.53 -11.09 6.82
CA ASP A 33 2.76 -10.92 6.05
C ASP A 33 2.49 -11.09 4.56
N ALA A 34 3.19 -10.30 3.74
CA ALA A 34 3.12 -10.38 2.28
C ALA A 34 4.48 -10.12 1.65
N TRP A 35 4.64 -10.45 0.38
CA TRP A 35 5.82 -10.11 -0.41
C TRP A 35 5.57 -8.91 -1.29
N LEU A 36 6.48 -7.96 -1.26
CA LEU A 36 6.67 -6.97 -2.33
C LEU A 36 7.60 -7.61 -3.37
N VAL A 37 7.07 -7.94 -4.54
CA VAL A 37 7.87 -8.47 -5.65
C VAL A 37 8.19 -7.31 -6.57
N LEU A 38 9.40 -6.78 -6.46
CA LEU A 38 9.87 -5.64 -7.25
C LEU A 38 10.52 -6.11 -8.55
N ASP A 39 10.47 -5.25 -9.56
CA ASP A 39 11.17 -5.47 -10.82
C ASP A 39 12.69 -5.52 -10.58
N GLN A 40 13.35 -6.56 -11.09
CA GLN A 40 14.80 -6.70 -10.98
C GLN A 40 15.56 -5.58 -11.69
N ALA A 41 14.96 -4.97 -12.73
CA ALA A 41 15.57 -3.87 -13.48
C ALA A 41 15.82 -2.63 -12.61
N ILE A 42 15.10 -2.47 -11.50
CA ILE A 42 15.28 -1.37 -10.55
C ILE A 42 16.05 -1.79 -9.28
N GLY A 43 16.76 -2.92 -9.33
CA GLY A 43 17.50 -3.49 -8.20
C GLY A 43 18.42 -2.53 -7.46
N GLU A 44 19.07 -1.61 -8.19
CA GLU A 44 19.92 -0.57 -7.58
C GLU A 44 19.13 0.33 -6.61
N GLY A 45 17.84 0.59 -6.87
CA GLY A 45 17.00 1.46 -6.06
C GLY A 45 16.63 0.89 -4.69
N PHE A 46 16.78 -0.43 -4.50
CA PHE A 46 16.49 -1.11 -3.24
C PHE A 46 17.68 -1.89 -2.67
N ARG A 47 18.89 -1.65 -3.19
CA ARG A 47 20.12 -2.38 -2.82
C ARG A 47 20.48 -2.29 -1.33
N ASP A 48 20.11 -1.20 -0.66
CA ASP A 48 20.45 -0.92 0.74
C ASP A 48 19.30 -1.22 1.72
N LEU A 49 18.20 -1.84 1.25
CA LEU A 49 17.15 -2.30 2.15
C LEU A 49 17.67 -3.40 3.08
N ALA A 50 17.26 -3.34 4.34
CA ALA A 50 17.64 -4.30 5.36
C ALA A 50 16.42 -4.84 6.10
N ILE A 51 16.56 -6.04 6.66
CA ILE A 51 15.59 -6.58 7.61
C ILE A 51 15.48 -5.63 8.81
N GLY A 52 14.25 -5.36 9.25
CA GLY A 52 13.95 -4.40 10.32
C GLY A 52 13.75 -2.96 9.83
N THR A 53 13.98 -2.65 8.55
CA THR A 53 13.65 -1.34 8.00
C THR A 53 12.13 -1.15 7.98
N HIS A 54 11.66 0.02 8.43
CA HIS A 54 10.26 0.41 8.28
C HIS A 54 10.07 1.19 6.98
N LEU A 55 9.06 0.80 6.21
CA LEU A 55 8.76 1.39 4.91
C LEU A 55 7.33 1.94 4.88
N LEU A 56 7.16 3.01 4.12
CA LEU A 56 5.90 3.39 3.50
C LEU A 56 5.86 2.77 2.12
N VAL A 57 4.89 1.87 1.88
CA VAL A 57 4.62 1.30 0.57
C VAL A 57 3.43 2.02 -0.03
N LEU A 58 3.59 2.52 -1.25
CA LEU A 58 2.52 3.11 -2.03
C LEU A 58 2.06 2.09 -3.07
N THR A 59 0.79 1.78 -3.07
CA THR A 59 0.18 0.85 -4.03
C THR A 59 -0.83 1.57 -4.91
N TRP A 60 -1.15 0.99 -6.07
CA TRP A 60 -2.31 1.38 -6.85
C TRP A 60 -3.42 0.37 -6.62
N LEU A 61 -4.50 0.77 -5.92
CA LEU A 61 -5.63 -0.09 -5.63
C LEU A 61 -6.49 -0.22 -6.89
N ASP A 62 -6.02 -1.06 -7.80
CA ASP A 62 -6.49 -1.27 -9.17
C ASP A 62 -7.98 -1.65 -9.27
N ARG A 63 -8.54 -2.23 -8.20
CA ARG A 63 -9.95 -2.65 -8.09
C ARG A 63 -10.88 -1.58 -7.50
N ALA A 64 -10.36 -0.39 -7.20
CA ALA A 64 -11.12 0.69 -6.59
C ALA A 64 -12.03 1.41 -7.59
N ARG A 65 -13.20 1.88 -7.11
CA ARG A 65 -14.06 2.80 -7.85
C ARG A 65 -13.52 4.23 -7.72
N ARG A 66 -13.28 4.89 -8.85
CA ARG A 66 -12.58 6.18 -8.92
C ARG A 66 -13.50 7.40 -8.99
N ASP A 67 -14.79 7.17 -9.21
CA ASP A 67 -15.85 8.16 -9.25
C ASP A 67 -16.47 8.43 -7.85
N VAL A 68 -16.08 7.66 -6.83
CA VAL A 68 -16.57 7.81 -5.45
C VAL A 68 -15.93 9.02 -4.77
N LEU A 69 -16.77 9.91 -4.24
CA LEU A 69 -16.35 11.12 -3.51
C LEU A 69 -16.77 11.15 -2.04
N THR A 70 -17.76 10.34 -1.65
CA THR A 70 -18.20 10.20 -0.26
C THR A 70 -18.43 8.73 0.08
N VAL A 71 -18.22 8.37 1.34
CA VAL A 71 -18.44 7.02 1.88
C VAL A 71 -18.98 7.11 3.31
N HIS A 72 -19.60 6.03 3.77
CA HIS A 72 -19.72 5.78 5.20
C HIS A 72 -18.40 5.14 5.69
N PRO A 73 -17.64 5.77 6.60
CA PRO A 73 -16.35 5.24 7.03
C PRO A 73 -16.45 3.77 7.48
N ARG A 74 -15.52 2.93 7.01
CA ARG A 74 -15.52 1.46 7.26
C ARG A 74 -16.78 0.72 6.75
N GLY A 75 -17.60 1.34 5.89
CA GLY A 75 -18.87 0.77 5.43
C GLY A 75 -20.01 0.83 6.46
N ASP A 76 -19.80 1.48 7.60
CA ASP A 76 -20.75 1.53 8.70
C ASP A 76 -21.80 2.63 8.49
N LEU A 77 -23.01 2.22 8.09
CA LEU A 77 -24.13 3.13 7.78
C LEU A 77 -24.61 3.96 8.98
N SER A 78 -24.25 3.61 10.21
CA SER A 78 -24.55 4.43 11.40
C SER A 78 -23.66 5.67 11.50
N ARG A 79 -22.52 5.68 10.82
CA ARG A 79 -21.61 6.83 10.77
C ARG A 79 -22.09 7.84 9.72
N PRO A 80 -21.83 9.14 9.93
CA PRO A 80 -22.13 10.14 8.90
C PRO A 80 -21.37 9.85 7.60
N SER A 81 -22.01 10.15 6.47
CA SER A 81 -21.34 10.17 5.17
C SER A 81 -20.22 11.20 5.19
N THR A 82 -19.01 10.79 4.83
CA THR A 82 -17.79 11.58 4.91
C THR A 82 -17.10 11.60 3.55
N GLY A 83 -16.58 12.77 3.15
CA GLY A 83 -15.78 12.90 1.92
C GLY A 83 -14.53 12.03 1.95
N VAL A 84 -14.20 11.37 0.85
CA VAL A 84 -13.13 10.34 0.79
C VAL A 84 -11.76 10.86 1.25
N PHE A 85 -11.49 12.16 1.11
CA PHE A 85 -10.23 12.80 1.53
C PHE A 85 -10.07 12.95 3.05
N LEU A 86 -11.14 12.78 3.84
CA LEU A 86 -11.07 12.65 5.30
C LEU A 86 -11.17 11.19 5.76
N THR A 87 -10.93 10.24 4.85
CA THR A 87 -10.98 8.80 5.14
C THR A 87 -9.78 8.08 4.53
N ARG A 88 -9.66 6.78 4.82
CA ARG A 88 -8.75 5.85 4.14
C ARG A 88 -9.50 4.90 3.17
N SER A 89 -10.67 5.30 2.68
CA SER A 89 -11.39 4.50 1.67
C SER A 89 -10.50 4.24 0.45
N PRO A 90 -10.45 3.00 -0.06
CA PRO A 90 -9.71 2.68 -1.29
C PRO A 90 -10.40 3.28 -2.53
N ASP A 91 -11.73 3.43 -2.49
CA ASP A 91 -12.51 4.07 -3.55
C ASP A 91 -12.33 5.59 -3.45
N ARG A 92 -11.57 6.16 -4.40
CA ARG A 92 -11.19 7.59 -4.49
C ARG A 92 -10.63 7.92 -5.89
N PRO A 93 -10.55 9.20 -6.29
CA PRO A 93 -10.12 9.58 -7.66
C PRO A 93 -8.77 9.02 -8.11
N ASN A 94 -7.77 9.04 -7.22
CA ASN A 94 -6.48 8.39 -7.41
C ASN A 94 -6.32 7.37 -6.28
N PRO A 95 -6.59 6.08 -6.53
CA PRO A 95 -6.69 5.04 -5.52
C PRO A 95 -5.31 4.58 -5.06
N ILE A 96 -4.53 5.51 -4.51
CA ILE A 96 -3.21 5.24 -3.96
C ILE A 96 -3.39 4.71 -2.54
N GLY A 97 -2.96 3.47 -2.32
CA GLY A 97 -2.82 2.89 -0.99
C GLY A 97 -1.55 3.41 -0.33
N LEU A 98 -1.59 3.54 0.99
CA LEU A 98 -0.45 3.97 1.81
C LEU A 98 -0.34 3.02 3.00
N HIS A 99 0.69 2.20 2.99
CA HIS A 99 0.87 1.12 3.96
C HIS A 99 2.17 1.36 4.71
N ARG A 100 2.12 1.30 6.04
CA ARG A 100 3.34 1.27 6.86
C ARG A 100 3.64 -0.19 7.19
N VAL A 101 4.82 -0.66 6.82
CA VAL A 101 5.22 -2.06 6.97
C VAL A 101 6.63 -2.17 7.56
N SER A 102 6.99 -3.35 8.05
CA SER A 102 8.35 -3.67 8.49
C SER A 102 8.94 -4.76 7.61
N VAL A 103 10.18 -4.59 7.15
CA VAL A 103 10.87 -5.62 6.36
C VAL A 103 11.24 -6.81 7.24
N LEU A 104 10.78 -8.01 6.87
CA LEU A 104 10.98 -9.26 7.60
C LEU A 104 12.04 -10.15 6.95
N ALA A 105 12.11 -10.16 5.62
CA ALA A 105 13.07 -10.96 4.85
C ALA A 105 13.30 -10.33 3.47
N ILE A 106 14.45 -10.64 2.85
CA ILE A 106 14.80 -10.18 1.50
C ILE A 106 15.33 -11.39 0.72
N GLU A 107 14.73 -11.66 -0.44
CA GLU A 107 15.07 -12.76 -1.36
C GLU A 107 15.20 -12.21 -2.78
N GLY A 108 16.40 -11.79 -3.17
CA GLY A 108 16.62 -11.14 -4.47
C GLY A 108 15.79 -9.85 -4.58
N SER A 109 14.83 -9.80 -5.51
CA SER A 109 13.90 -8.68 -5.67
C SER A 109 12.58 -8.83 -4.90
N ARG A 110 12.47 -9.85 -4.04
CA ARG A 110 11.28 -10.10 -3.20
C ARG A 110 11.56 -9.65 -1.77
N ILE A 111 10.74 -8.76 -1.24
CA ILE A 111 10.88 -8.21 0.10
C ILE A 111 9.66 -8.63 0.91
N LYS A 112 9.85 -9.50 1.90
CA LYS A 112 8.78 -9.90 2.81
C LYS A 112 8.55 -8.78 3.82
N VAL A 113 7.30 -8.40 4.01
CA VAL A 113 6.91 -7.34 4.93
C VAL A 113 5.76 -7.75 5.83
N SER A 114 5.67 -7.16 7.03
CA SER A 114 4.55 -7.35 7.96
C SER A 114 3.38 -6.42 7.65
N ASP A 115 2.20 -6.78 8.15
CA ASP A 115 1.03 -5.90 8.30
C ASP A 115 0.55 -5.24 6.99
N LEU A 116 0.59 -5.98 5.87
CA LEU A 116 0.18 -5.45 4.56
C LEU A 116 -1.22 -5.93 4.18
N GLU A 117 -2.19 -5.01 4.22
CA GLU A 117 -3.61 -5.26 3.90
C GLU A 117 -3.94 -5.18 2.39
N ALA A 118 -2.93 -5.17 1.53
CA ALA A 118 -3.09 -5.16 0.08
C ALA A 118 -3.37 -6.56 -0.49
N LEU A 119 -4.22 -6.62 -1.51
CA LEU A 119 -4.59 -7.87 -2.17
C LEU A 119 -3.44 -8.42 -3.01
N HIS A 120 -3.46 -9.73 -3.26
CA HIS A 120 -2.62 -10.38 -4.24
C HIS A 120 -2.74 -9.70 -5.62
N GLY A 121 -1.60 -9.47 -6.26
CA GLY A 121 -1.49 -8.81 -7.55
C GLY A 121 -1.67 -7.29 -7.51
N THR A 122 -1.84 -6.68 -6.33
CA THR A 122 -1.96 -5.20 -6.24
C THR A 122 -0.66 -4.55 -6.74
N PRO A 123 -0.72 -3.65 -7.73
CA PRO A 123 0.47 -2.96 -8.22
C PRO A 123 1.13 -2.07 -7.16
N ILE A 124 2.46 -2.10 -7.12
CA ILE A 124 3.27 -1.22 -6.27
C ILE A 124 3.69 -0.01 -7.11
N VAL A 125 3.47 1.19 -6.58
CA VAL A 125 3.85 2.47 -7.21
C VAL A 125 5.21 2.93 -6.71
N ASP A 126 5.45 2.84 -5.40
CA ASP A 126 6.65 3.39 -4.78
C ASP A 126 6.90 2.81 -3.39
N VAL A 127 8.12 2.94 -2.87
CA VAL A 127 8.49 2.60 -1.49
C VAL A 127 9.38 3.69 -0.91
N LYS A 128 9.19 4.04 0.37
CA LYS A 128 9.96 5.09 1.05
C LYS A 128 10.31 4.68 2.47
N PRO A 129 11.44 5.12 3.04
CA PRO A 129 11.67 4.95 4.47
C PRO A 129 10.62 5.74 5.26
N VAL A 130 10.22 5.21 6.42
CA VAL A 130 9.49 6.00 7.41
C VAL A 130 10.46 7.01 8.02
N LEU A 131 10.10 8.30 8.00
CA LEU A 131 10.87 9.33 8.70
C LEU A 131 10.72 9.16 10.21
N ASP A 132 11.84 8.98 10.91
CA ASP A 132 11.89 8.97 12.37
C ASP A 132 12.55 10.27 12.84
N PRO A 133 11.80 11.18 13.48
CA PRO A 133 12.31 12.47 13.93
C PRO A 133 13.56 12.40 14.81
N GLY A 134 13.86 11.23 15.42
CA GLY A 134 15.04 11.01 16.26
C GLY A 134 16.28 10.47 15.54
N LYS A 135 16.16 9.97 14.30
CA LYS A 135 17.28 9.42 13.52
C LYS A 135 17.66 10.25 12.30
N ASP A 136 16.77 11.12 11.83
CA ASP A 136 16.93 11.89 10.59
C ASP A 136 17.36 13.35 10.83
N ARG A 137 17.97 13.65 12.00
CA ARG A 137 18.58 14.95 12.36
C ARG A 137 20.04 14.80 12.73
#